data_AF-A0A0F9IDQ7-F1
#
_entry.id   AF-A0A0F9IDQ7-F1
#
_cell.length_a   1.000
_cell.length_b   1.000
_cell.length_c   1.000
_cell.angle_alpha   90.00
_cell.angle_beta   90.00
_cell.angle_gamma   90.00
#
_symmetry.space_group_name_H-M   'P 1'
#
loop_
_entity.id
_entity.type
_entity.pdbx_description
1 polymer ?
#
loop_
_entity_poly.entity_id
_entity_poly.type
_entity_poly.pdbx_seq_one_letter_code
_entity_poly.pdbx_strand_id
1 'polypeptide(L)'
;MIKQKFEDSYLIVEFKYAVLNSFYECYDILDKIYKEEITTNKLKHIFINVSTASKAFALSAYVFALIHFNMVTVFYMKASKYLILEYLEKDVSTKELETEFLKNGLTKGPYKIEEIPTFPILEFSQDEKTLINILAVQDQFNTIKEIIREFVVKTDQSVEWDYLIREEKNRYRTKVKRLLDTLQRKRHIEYEKKANKIIVKVNESLKHIDRIIN
;
A
#
# COMPACT_ATOMS: atom_id res chain seq x y z
N MET A 1 -38.20 6.51 -10.42
CA MET A 1 -37.68 7.25 -11.60
C MET A 1 -36.43 6.61 -12.20
N ILE A 2 -35.38 6.27 -11.43
CA ILE A 2 -34.16 5.61 -11.97
C ILE A 2 -34.47 4.19 -12.49
N LYS A 3 -35.14 3.37 -11.70
CA LYS A 3 -35.53 1.99 -12.07
C LYS A 3 -36.31 1.94 -13.39
N GLN A 4 -37.28 2.84 -13.55
CA GLN A 4 -38.13 2.97 -14.73
C GLN A 4 -37.35 3.34 -16.01
N LYS A 5 -36.25 4.11 -15.91
CA LYS A 5 -35.42 4.48 -17.08
C LYS A 5 -34.55 3.33 -17.59
N PHE A 6 -34.25 2.34 -16.77
CA PHE A 6 -33.43 1.19 -17.16
C PHE A 6 -34.25 0.01 -17.66
N GLU A 7 -35.51 -0.11 -17.22
CA GLU A 7 -36.45 -1.16 -17.66
C GLU A 7 -36.79 -1.07 -19.17
N ASP A 8 -36.61 0.10 -19.79
CA ASP A 8 -36.79 0.32 -21.24
C ASP A 8 -35.59 -0.14 -22.10
N SER A 9 -34.51 -0.53 -21.44
CA SER A 9 -33.33 -1.17 -22.05
C SER A 9 -33.33 -2.62 -21.59
N TYR A 10 -32.84 -3.56 -22.40
CA TYR A 10 -32.76 -5.01 -22.07
C TYR A 10 -31.78 -5.34 -20.92
N LEU A 11 -31.72 -4.48 -19.90
CA LEU A 11 -30.87 -4.52 -18.73
C LEU A 11 -31.68 -5.01 -17.54
N ILE A 12 -31.19 -6.08 -16.90
CA ILE A 12 -31.70 -6.51 -15.60
C ILE A 12 -31.02 -5.64 -14.54
N VAL A 13 -31.81 -4.91 -13.76
CA VAL A 13 -31.30 -4.04 -12.69
C VAL A 13 -31.70 -4.59 -11.34
N GLU A 14 -30.70 -4.93 -10.53
CA GLU A 14 -30.86 -5.34 -9.15
C GLU A 14 -30.32 -4.26 -8.20
N PHE A 15 -31.12 -3.93 -7.19
CA PHE A 15 -30.72 -2.99 -6.15
C PHE A 15 -30.32 -3.75 -4.90
N LYS A 16 -29.04 -3.67 -4.53
CA LYS A 16 -28.49 -4.22 -3.29
C LYS A 16 -28.19 -3.07 -2.32
N TYR A 17 -28.85 -3.07 -1.16
CA TYR A 17 -28.55 -2.10 -0.10
C TYR A 17 -27.32 -2.58 0.68
N ALA A 18 -26.36 -1.67 0.83
CA ALA A 18 -25.08 -1.94 1.45
C ALA A 18 -24.62 -0.73 2.26
N VAL A 19 -24.02 -0.98 3.43
CA VAL A 19 -23.35 0.04 4.24
C VAL A 19 -21.91 0.12 3.75
N LEU A 20 -21.51 1.29 3.22
CA LEU A 20 -20.22 1.50 2.55
C LEU A 20 -19.36 2.52 3.32
N ASN A 21 -19.21 2.31 4.62
CA ASN A 21 -18.59 3.28 5.53
C ASN A 21 -17.09 3.04 5.71
N SER A 22 -16.64 1.79 5.54
CA SER A 22 -15.23 1.44 5.66
C SER A 22 -14.70 0.70 4.42
N PHE A 23 -13.38 0.71 4.28
CA PHE A 23 -12.68 -0.03 3.24
C PHE A 23 -13.03 -1.54 3.27
N TYR A 24 -13.00 -2.15 4.45
CA TYR A 24 -13.22 -3.59 4.63
C TYR A 24 -14.67 -3.98 4.31
N GLU A 25 -15.66 -3.22 4.78
CA GLU A 25 -17.07 -3.47 4.44
C GLU A 25 -17.31 -3.38 2.92
N CYS A 26 -16.73 -2.37 2.27
CA CYS A 26 -16.82 -2.24 0.81
C CYS A 26 -16.19 -3.44 0.10
N TYR A 27 -15.05 -3.91 0.59
CA TYR A 27 -14.36 -5.08 0.03
C TYR A 27 -15.18 -6.36 0.18
N ASP A 28 -15.70 -6.64 1.38
CA ASP A 28 -16.49 -7.85 1.66
C ASP A 28 -17.76 -7.92 0.80
N ILE A 29 -18.39 -6.77 0.57
CA ILE A 29 -19.56 -6.67 -0.32
C ILE A 29 -19.17 -6.96 -1.77
N LEU A 30 -18.06 -6.41 -2.24
CA LEU A 30 -17.54 -6.68 -3.59
C LEU A 30 -17.19 -8.16 -3.77
N ASP A 31 -16.53 -8.78 -2.79
CA ASP A 31 -16.20 -10.20 -2.80
C ASP A 31 -17.46 -11.09 -2.80
N LYS A 32 -18.48 -10.74 -2.01
CA LYS A 32 -19.77 -11.43 -2.02
C LYS A 32 -20.45 -11.36 -3.39
N ILE A 33 -20.53 -10.17 -3.98
CA ILE A 33 -21.11 -9.97 -5.32
C ILE A 33 -20.30 -10.77 -6.34
N TYR A 34 -18.98 -10.64 -6.35
CA TYR A 34 -18.11 -11.37 -7.26
C TYR A 34 -18.34 -12.88 -7.20
N LYS A 35 -18.37 -13.46 -6.00
CA LYS A 35 -18.64 -14.89 -5.80
C LYS A 35 -19.99 -15.27 -6.38
N GLU A 36 -21.05 -14.52 -6.07
CA GLU A 36 -22.40 -14.75 -6.60
C GLU A 36 -22.41 -14.69 -8.14
N GLU A 37 -21.84 -13.65 -8.72
CA GLU A 37 -21.87 -13.41 -10.17
C GLU A 37 -21.02 -14.41 -10.98
N ILE A 38 -19.84 -14.76 -10.49
CA ILE A 38 -18.94 -15.69 -11.18
C ILE A 38 -19.40 -17.14 -11.00
N THR A 39 -19.88 -17.53 -9.82
CA THR A 39 -20.27 -18.93 -9.56
C THR A 39 -21.69 -19.25 -10.01
N THR A 40 -22.66 -18.37 -9.72
CA THR A 40 -24.08 -18.59 -10.01
C THR A 40 -24.42 -18.13 -11.42
N ASN A 41 -24.05 -16.90 -11.75
CA ASN A 41 -24.42 -16.26 -13.02
C ASN A 41 -23.41 -16.51 -14.15
N LYS A 42 -22.29 -17.16 -13.84
CA LYS A 42 -21.21 -17.54 -14.78
C LYS A 42 -20.72 -16.35 -15.62
N LEU A 43 -20.69 -15.16 -15.02
CA LEU A 43 -20.16 -13.98 -15.70
C LEU A 43 -18.67 -14.20 -16.04
N LYS A 44 -18.28 -13.75 -17.22
CA LYS A 44 -16.88 -13.82 -17.67
C LYS A 44 -16.04 -12.64 -17.18
N HIS A 45 -16.69 -11.51 -16.90
CA HIS A 45 -16.01 -10.27 -16.54
C HIS A 45 -16.96 -9.34 -15.79
N ILE A 46 -16.43 -8.58 -14.82
CA ILE A 46 -17.18 -7.61 -14.02
C ILE A 46 -16.62 -6.22 -14.25
N PHE A 47 -17.51 -5.27 -14.52
CA PHE A 47 -17.16 -3.86 -14.68
C PHE A 47 -17.67 -3.06 -13.47
N ILE A 48 -16.76 -2.35 -12.79
CA ILE A 48 -17.10 -1.54 -11.61
C ILE A 48 -16.96 -0.06 -11.95
N ASN A 49 -18.09 0.64 -11.95
CA ASN A 49 -18.12 2.08 -12.12
C ASN A 49 -17.92 2.79 -10.77
N VAL A 50 -16.86 3.58 -10.62
CA VAL A 50 -16.56 4.33 -9.39
C VAL A 50 -16.85 5.83 -9.48
N SER A 51 -17.51 6.29 -10.55
CA SER A 51 -17.74 7.74 -10.82
C SER A 51 -18.45 8.49 -9.71
N THR A 52 -19.41 7.84 -9.04
CA THR A 52 -20.22 8.41 -7.96
C THR A 52 -19.95 7.75 -6.61
N ALA A 53 -18.89 6.94 -6.52
CA ALA A 53 -18.57 6.19 -5.33
C ALA A 53 -17.91 7.06 -4.26
N SER A 54 -18.03 6.64 -3.00
CA SER A 54 -17.19 7.20 -1.93
C SER A 54 -15.72 6.85 -2.17
N LYS A 55 -14.80 7.63 -1.61
CA LYS A 55 -13.35 7.33 -1.70
C LYS A 55 -13.01 5.95 -1.13
N ALA A 56 -13.68 5.55 -0.05
CA ALA A 56 -13.49 4.23 0.55
C ALA A 56 -13.86 3.11 -0.43
N PHE A 57 -15.03 3.22 -1.06
CA PHE A 57 -15.48 2.23 -2.05
C PHE A 57 -14.58 2.21 -3.29
N ALA A 58 -14.20 3.39 -3.81
CA ALA A 58 -13.31 3.48 -4.97
C ALA A 58 -11.95 2.81 -4.70
N LEU A 59 -11.38 3.01 -3.51
CA LEU A 59 -10.13 2.36 -3.10
C LEU A 59 -10.31 0.85 -2.95
N SER A 60 -11.39 0.38 -2.31
CA SER A 60 -11.69 -1.04 -2.20
C SER A 60 -11.87 -1.71 -3.56
N ALA A 61 -12.61 -1.07 -4.48
CA ALA A 61 -12.79 -1.55 -5.84
C ALA A 61 -11.47 -1.67 -6.60
N TYR A 62 -10.58 -0.69 -6.44
CA TYR A 62 -9.25 -0.74 -7.03
C TYR A 62 -8.43 -1.93 -6.50
N VAL A 63 -8.33 -2.09 -5.17
CA VAL A 63 -7.61 -3.23 -4.56
C VAL A 63 -8.22 -4.56 -4.97
N PHE A 64 -9.55 -4.65 -4.99
CA PHE A 64 -10.29 -5.82 -5.43
C PHE A 64 -9.93 -6.19 -6.88
N ALA A 65 -9.86 -5.21 -7.78
CA ALA A 65 -9.48 -5.44 -9.16
C ALA A 65 -8.00 -5.79 -9.33
N LEU A 66 -7.10 -5.37 -8.44
CA LEU A 66 -5.71 -5.86 -8.47
C LEU A 66 -5.61 -7.35 -8.12
N ILE A 67 -6.45 -7.84 -7.20
CA ILE A 67 -6.51 -9.25 -6.80
C ILE A 67 -7.19 -10.09 -7.91
N HIS A 68 -8.23 -9.56 -8.53
CA HIS A 68 -9.00 -10.21 -9.59
C HIS A 68 -8.70 -9.64 -10.98
N PHE A 69 -7.42 -9.34 -11.24
CA PHE A 69 -6.93 -8.57 -12.39
C PHE A 69 -7.50 -9.00 -13.76
N ASN A 70 -7.66 -10.30 -13.99
CA ASN A 70 -8.16 -10.81 -15.27
C ASN A 70 -9.69 -10.80 -15.42
N MET A 71 -10.43 -10.53 -14.34
CA MET A 71 -11.89 -10.71 -14.28
C MET A 71 -12.64 -9.42 -13.93
N VAL A 72 -11.92 -8.38 -13.50
CA VAL A 72 -12.52 -7.15 -12.99
C VAL A 72 -11.86 -5.94 -13.63
N THR A 73 -12.66 -5.07 -14.24
CA THR A 73 -12.23 -3.75 -14.72
C THR A 73 -12.92 -2.66 -13.91
N VAL A 74 -12.12 -1.76 -13.34
CA VAL A 74 -12.63 -0.55 -12.67
C VAL A 74 -12.52 0.60 -13.65
N PHE A 75 -13.59 1.39 -13.76
CA PHE A 75 -13.61 2.56 -14.62
C PHE A 75 -14.36 3.70 -13.97
N TYR A 76 -14.14 4.90 -14.49
CA TYR A 76 -14.92 6.08 -14.14
C TYR A 76 -15.31 6.87 -15.40
N MET A 77 -16.37 7.63 -15.26
CA MET A 77 -16.91 8.50 -16.29
C MET A 77 -16.40 9.91 -16.02
N LYS A 78 -15.51 10.38 -16.87
CA LYS A 78 -15.01 11.73 -16.85
C LYS A 78 -15.99 12.64 -17.56
N ALA A 79 -16.59 13.56 -16.82
CA ALA A 79 -17.45 14.59 -17.39
C ALA A 79 -16.59 15.66 -18.08
N SER A 80 -17.05 16.12 -19.24
CA SER A 80 -16.45 17.28 -19.90
C SER A 80 -16.73 18.59 -19.15
N LYS A 81 -17.86 18.66 -18.41
CA LYS A 81 -18.25 19.83 -17.62
C LYS A 81 -18.79 19.42 -16.25
N TYR A 82 -18.19 19.97 -15.20
CA TYR A 82 -18.67 19.87 -13.83
C TYR A 82 -19.42 21.15 -13.47
N LEU A 83 -20.71 21.02 -13.18
CA LEU A 83 -21.59 22.16 -12.97
C LEU A 83 -21.22 22.95 -11.71
N ILE A 84 -20.66 22.27 -10.69
CA ILE A 84 -20.25 22.94 -9.45
C ILE A 84 -19.20 24.04 -9.66
N LEU A 85 -18.32 23.87 -10.65
CA LEU A 85 -17.33 24.89 -11.00
C LEU A 85 -18.00 26.08 -11.68
N GLU A 86 -18.93 25.83 -12.61
CA GLU A 86 -19.70 26.89 -13.27
C GLU A 86 -20.60 27.68 -12.29
N TYR A 87 -21.02 27.03 -11.20
CA TYR A 87 -21.85 27.63 -10.16
C TYR A 87 -21.07 28.43 -9.12
N LEU A 88 -19.80 28.09 -8.88
CA LEU A 88 -18.92 28.92 -8.04
C LEU A 88 -18.57 30.25 -8.71
N GLU A 89 -18.64 30.31 -10.04
CA GLU A 89 -18.30 31.49 -10.83
C GLU A 89 -19.50 32.40 -11.13
N LYS A 90 -20.73 31.99 -10.78
CA LYS A 90 -21.97 32.71 -11.11
C LYS A 90 -22.84 32.90 -9.87
N ASP A 91 -23.42 34.09 -9.70
CA ASP A 91 -24.46 34.37 -8.70
C ASP A 91 -25.80 33.70 -9.11
N VAL A 92 -25.85 32.37 -9.00
CA VAL A 92 -27.04 31.57 -9.28
C VAL A 92 -27.81 31.34 -7.99
N SER A 93 -29.13 31.48 -8.02
CA SER A 93 -29.94 31.24 -6.82
C SER A 93 -29.96 29.75 -6.43
N THR A 94 -30.07 29.46 -5.13
CA THR A 94 -30.14 28.07 -4.61
C THR A 94 -31.24 27.23 -5.26
N LYS A 95 -32.35 27.87 -5.64
CA LYS A 95 -33.51 27.22 -6.24
C LYS A 95 -33.27 26.80 -7.70
N GLU A 96 -32.52 27.62 -8.44
CA GLU A 96 -32.08 27.27 -9.81
C GLU A 96 -31.05 26.13 -9.77
N LEU A 97 -30.14 26.15 -8.79
CA LEU A 97 -29.17 25.08 -8.56
C LEU A 97 -29.84 23.73 -8.27
N GLU A 98 -30.83 23.72 -7.37
CA GLU A 98 -31.58 22.52 -7.02
C GLU A 98 -32.35 21.96 -8.23
N THR A 99 -33.04 22.85 -8.96
CA THR A 99 -33.79 22.46 -10.17
C THR A 99 -32.87 21.83 -11.21
N GLU A 100 -31.70 22.42 -11.42
CA GLU A 100 -30.78 21.95 -12.43
C GLU A 100 -30.03 20.68 -12.02
N PHE A 101 -29.74 20.51 -10.74
CA PHE A 101 -29.23 19.25 -10.18
C PHE A 101 -30.25 18.11 -10.32
N LEU A 102 -31.53 18.34 -10.02
CA LEU A 102 -32.56 17.33 -10.15
C LEU A 102 -32.80 16.92 -11.62
N LYS A 103 -32.63 17.87 -12.56
CA LYS A 103 -32.85 17.64 -13.99
C LYS A 103 -31.65 16.97 -14.66
N ASN A 104 -30.43 17.43 -14.38
CA ASN A 104 -29.23 17.10 -15.13
C ASN A 104 -28.10 16.48 -14.30
N GLY A 105 -28.24 16.39 -12.97
CA GLY A 105 -27.18 15.95 -12.07
C GLY A 105 -26.10 17.03 -11.85
N LEU A 106 -24.89 16.62 -11.45
CA LEU A 106 -23.75 17.52 -11.18
C LEU A 106 -22.85 17.76 -12.41
N THR A 107 -23.14 17.11 -13.54
CA THR A 107 -22.26 17.06 -14.71
C THR A 107 -23.05 17.12 -16.00
N LYS A 108 -22.49 17.74 -17.04
CA LYS A 108 -23.09 17.82 -18.39
C LYS A 108 -22.12 17.42 -19.49
N GLY A 109 -22.68 17.12 -20.66
CA GLY A 109 -21.95 16.89 -21.90
C GLY A 109 -21.59 15.43 -22.14
N PRO A 110 -20.76 15.15 -23.16
CA PRO A 110 -20.29 13.80 -23.40
C PRO A 110 -19.44 13.33 -22.22
N TYR A 111 -19.67 12.08 -21.82
CA TYR A 111 -18.85 11.40 -20.81
C TYR A 111 -17.81 10.56 -21.53
N LYS A 112 -16.56 10.67 -21.09
CA LYS A 112 -15.50 9.77 -21.52
C LYS A 112 -15.35 8.67 -20.48
N ILE A 113 -15.38 7.43 -20.92
CA ILE A 113 -15.04 6.30 -20.06
C ILE A 113 -13.52 6.24 -19.97
N GLU A 114 -13.01 6.25 -18.75
CA GLU A 114 -11.60 6.05 -18.47
C GLU A 114 -11.45 4.83 -17.55
N GLU A 115 -10.73 3.83 -18.04
CA GLU A 115 -10.37 2.65 -17.26
C GLU A 115 -9.24 3.00 -16.29
N ILE A 116 -9.36 2.52 -15.06
CA ILE A 116 -8.31 2.66 -14.05
C ILE A 116 -7.32 1.52 -14.29
N PRO A 117 -6.04 1.83 -14.57
CA PRO A 117 -5.05 0.80 -14.84
C PRO A 117 -4.83 -0.05 -13.59
N THR A 118 -5.00 -1.35 -13.73
CA THR A 118 -4.69 -2.34 -12.71
C THR A 118 -3.47 -3.15 -13.16
N PHE A 119 -2.81 -3.79 -12.20
CA PHE A 119 -1.67 -4.68 -12.46
C PHE A 119 -1.85 -5.93 -11.61
N PRO A 120 -1.41 -7.10 -12.08
CA PRO A 120 -1.50 -8.31 -11.28
C PRO A 120 -0.67 -8.16 -10.01
N ILE A 121 -1.29 -8.38 -8.85
CA ILE A 121 -0.52 -8.60 -7.62
C ILE A 121 0.15 -9.97 -7.77
N LEU A 122 1.47 -9.99 -7.59
CA LEU A 122 2.20 -11.25 -7.53
C LEU A 122 1.63 -12.08 -6.39
N GLU A 123 1.13 -13.27 -6.71
CA GLU A 123 0.65 -14.17 -5.68
C GLU A 123 1.80 -14.52 -4.74
N PHE A 124 1.53 -14.42 -3.43
CA PHE A 124 2.43 -14.97 -2.42
C PHE A 124 2.63 -16.46 -2.69
N SER A 125 3.89 -16.89 -2.67
CA SER A 125 4.26 -18.29 -2.62
C SER A 125 3.59 -18.98 -1.43
N GLN A 126 3.49 -20.31 -1.50
CA GLN A 126 2.88 -21.10 -0.43
C GLN A 126 3.59 -20.89 0.92
N ASP A 127 4.90 -20.70 0.88
CA ASP A 127 5.73 -20.37 2.03
C ASP A 127 5.38 -18.99 2.59
N GLU A 128 5.28 -17.96 1.75
CA GLU A 128 4.88 -16.62 2.19
C GLU A 128 3.45 -16.60 2.78
N LYS A 129 2.50 -17.31 2.16
CA LYS A 129 1.13 -17.48 2.69
C LYS A 129 1.16 -18.14 4.06
N THR A 130 1.98 -19.18 4.23
CA THR A 130 2.14 -19.89 5.50
C THR A 130 2.72 -18.99 6.59
N LEU A 131 3.75 -18.20 6.25
CA LEU A 131 4.36 -17.25 7.18
C LEU A 131 3.38 -16.13 7.58
N ILE A 132 2.66 -15.55 6.62
CA ILE A 132 1.63 -14.52 6.89
C ILE A 132 0.56 -15.07 7.83
N ASN A 133 0.10 -16.30 7.61
CA ASN A 133 -0.90 -16.93 8.48
C ASN A 133 -0.38 -17.15 9.91
N ILE A 134 0.89 -17.51 10.09
CA ILE A 134 1.50 -17.62 11.43
C ILE A 134 1.59 -16.25 12.09
N LEU A 135 2.00 -15.23 11.33
CA LEU A 135 2.11 -13.85 11.83
C LEU A 135 0.75 -13.21 12.15
N ALA A 136 -0.33 -13.59 11.46
CA ALA A 136 -1.67 -13.11 11.74
C ALA A 136 -2.19 -13.56 13.11
N VAL A 137 -1.61 -14.61 13.70
CA VAL A 137 -1.95 -15.14 15.03
C VAL A 137 -0.90 -14.70 16.07
N GLN A 138 -0.25 -13.55 15.84
CA GLN A 138 0.92 -13.07 16.57
C GLN A 138 0.79 -13.06 18.09
N ASP A 139 -0.43 -12.88 18.63
CA ASP A 139 -0.72 -12.90 20.07
C ASP A 139 -0.38 -14.24 20.76
N GLN A 140 -0.12 -15.30 19.98
CA GLN A 140 0.26 -16.63 20.50
C GLN A 140 1.78 -16.85 20.54
N PHE A 141 2.59 -15.95 19.99
CA PHE A 141 4.05 -16.12 19.90
C PHE A 141 4.79 -15.01 20.64
N ASN A 142 5.58 -15.38 21.64
CA ASN A 142 6.36 -14.47 22.46
C ASN A 142 7.73 -14.16 21.83
N THR A 143 8.21 -14.98 20.88
CA THR A 143 9.51 -14.77 20.24
C THR A 143 9.53 -15.13 18.76
N ILE A 144 10.43 -14.49 18.00
CA ILE A 144 10.73 -14.81 16.59
C ILE A 144 11.11 -16.30 16.42
N LYS A 145 11.72 -16.92 17.43
CA LYS A 145 12.08 -18.36 17.37
C LYS A 145 10.86 -19.28 17.33
N GLU A 146 9.76 -18.89 17.97
CA GLU A 146 8.53 -19.70 17.98
C GLU A 146 7.81 -19.59 16.64
N ILE A 147 7.72 -18.38 16.07
CA ILE A 147 7.23 -18.14 14.71
C ILE A 147 7.99 -18.99 13.69
N ILE A 148 9.32 -19.01 13.80
CA ILE A 148 10.19 -19.79 12.90
C ILE A 148 9.98 -21.29 13.08
N ARG A 149 9.86 -21.79 14.32
CA ARG A 149 9.61 -23.22 14.57
C ARG A 149 8.28 -23.66 13.97
N GLU A 150 7.22 -22.88 14.20
CA GLU A 150 5.90 -23.18 13.65
C GLU A 150 5.90 -23.19 12.12
N PHE A 151 6.64 -22.26 11.51
CA PHE A 151 6.82 -22.22 10.06
C PHE A 151 7.50 -23.49 9.54
N VAL A 152 8.62 -23.89 10.15
CA VAL A 152 9.38 -25.10 9.76
C VAL A 152 8.56 -26.38 9.93
N VAL A 153 7.75 -26.47 11.00
CA VAL A 153 6.85 -27.60 11.22
C VAL A 153 5.80 -27.70 10.11
N LYS A 154 5.26 -26.56 9.67
CA LYS A 154 4.20 -26.52 8.64
C LYS A 154 4.71 -26.69 7.20
N THR A 155 5.98 -26.39 6.93
CA THR A 155 6.56 -26.50 5.59
C THR A 155 7.38 -27.77 5.36
N ASP A 156 7.52 -28.64 6.37
CA ASP A 156 8.31 -29.89 6.34
C ASP A 156 9.76 -29.72 5.85
N GLN A 157 10.32 -28.50 6.02
CA GLN A 157 11.69 -28.15 5.61
C GLN A 157 12.74 -28.55 6.67
N SER A 158 12.49 -29.64 7.40
CA SER A 158 13.18 -29.97 8.66
C SER A 158 14.70 -30.21 8.55
N VAL A 159 15.25 -30.38 7.34
CA VAL A 159 16.65 -30.80 7.14
C VAL A 159 17.59 -29.63 6.75
N GLU A 160 17.09 -28.52 6.20
CA GLU A 160 17.94 -27.44 5.64
C GLU A 160 18.19 -26.26 6.60
N TRP A 161 17.33 -26.09 7.62
CA TRP A 161 17.33 -24.87 8.44
C TRP A 161 18.27 -24.88 9.64
N ASP A 162 18.59 -26.03 10.23
CA ASP A 162 19.65 -26.10 11.25
C ASP A 162 21.02 -25.72 10.66
N TYR A 163 21.21 -25.96 9.36
CA TYR A 163 22.36 -25.47 8.60
C TYR A 163 22.25 -23.97 8.32
N LEU A 164 21.12 -23.46 7.82
CA LEU A 164 20.92 -22.04 7.49
C LEU A 164 20.94 -21.12 8.73
N ILE A 165 20.35 -21.53 9.86
CA ILE A 165 20.41 -20.80 11.14
C ILE A 165 21.85 -20.79 11.67
N ARG A 166 22.61 -21.88 11.50
CA ARG A 166 24.02 -21.96 11.89
C ARG A 166 24.89 -21.11 10.97
N GLU A 167 24.63 -21.09 9.66
CA GLU A 167 25.30 -20.24 8.67
C GLU A 167 25.01 -18.75 8.91
N GLU A 168 23.75 -18.35 9.08
CA GLU A 168 23.41 -16.94 9.29
C GLU A 168 23.89 -16.42 10.64
N LYS A 169 23.85 -17.25 11.69
CA LYS A 169 24.47 -16.90 12.98
C LYS A 169 25.98 -16.71 12.83
N ASN A 170 26.65 -17.49 11.97
CA ASN A 170 28.07 -17.32 11.66
C ASN A 170 28.35 -16.11 10.77
N ARG A 171 27.49 -15.79 9.78
CA ARG A 171 27.57 -14.58 8.96
C ARG A 171 27.37 -13.32 9.79
N TYR A 172 26.35 -13.26 10.63
CA TYR A 172 26.12 -12.15 11.55
C TYR A 172 27.29 -11.96 12.53
N ARG A 173 27.81 -13.04 13.13
CA ARG A 173 29.01 -12.97 13.99
C ARG A 173 30.21 -12.39 13.25
N THR A 174 30.44 -12.82 12.00
CA THR A 174 31.55 -12.33 11.17
C THR A 174 31.39 -10.86 10.81
N LYS A 175 30.17 -10.43 10.45
CA LYS A 175 29.86 -9.05 10.09
C LYS A 175 29.99 -8.11 11.29
N VAL A 176 29.50 -8.52 12.46
CA VAL A 176 29.63 -7.76 13.73
C VAL A 176 31.10 -7.68 14.16
N LYS A 177 31.87 -8.77 14.06
CA LYS A 177 33.31 -8.75 14.35
C LYS A 177 34.08 -7.77 13.45
N ARG A 178 33.83 -7.78 12.13
CA ARG A 178 34.43 -6.80 11.20
C ARG A 178 34.06 -5.35 11.51
N LEU A 179 32.80 -5.11 11.90
CA LEU A 179 32.33 -3.79 12.31
C LEU A 179 33.03 -3.31 13.59
N LEU A 180 33.17 -4.19 14.58
CA LEU A 180 33.91 -3.91 15.82
C LEU A 180 35.39 -3.62 15.54
N ASP A 181 36.06 -4.43 14.71
CA ASP A 181 37.46 -4.21 14.33
C ASP A 181 37.62 -2.87 13.59
N THR A 182 36.67 -2.53 12.71
CA THR A 182 36.68 -1.26 11.97
C THR A 182 36.45 -0.07 12.90
N LEU A 183 35.53 -0.18 13.86
CA LEU A 183 35.26 0.85 14.86
C LEU A 183 36.45 1.04 15.79
N GLN A 184 37.12 -0.04 16.22
CA GLN A 184 38.34 0.02 17.03
C GLN A 184 39.48 0.70 16.27
N ARG A 185 39.71 0.35 14.99
CA ARG A 185 40.70 1.03 14.13
C ARG A 185 40.38 2.51 13.94
N LYS A 186 39.11 2.86 13.66
CA LYS A 186 38.69 4.26 13.54
C LYS A 186 38.89 5.04 14.83
N ARG A 187 38.60 4.42 15.98
CA ARG A 187 38.85 5.02 17.30
C ARG A 187 40.34 5.29 17.51
N HIS A 188 41.21 4.34 17.15
CA HIS A 188 42.66 4.50 17.22
C HIS A 188 43.17 5.65 16.32
N ILE A 189 42.70 5.71 15.07
CA ILE A 189 43.04 6.78 14.12
C ILE A 189 42.55 8.14 14.61
N GLU A 190 41.37 8.21 15.23
CA GLU A 190 40.83 9.46 15.77
C GLU A 190 41.60 9.95 17.01
N TYR A 191 42.04 9.03 17.88
CA TYR A 191 42.93 9.34 18.99
C TYR A 191 44.31 9.82 18.49
N GLU A 192 44.89 9.18 17.47
CA GLU A 192 46.14 9.62 16.85
C GLU A 192 45.99 10.99 16.19
N LYS A 193 44.88 11.26 15.50
CA LYS A 193 44.61 12.59 14.92
C LYS A 193 44.46 13.67 15.99
N LYS A 194 43.80 13.37 17.11
CA LYS A 194 43.68 14.30 18.25
C LYS A 194 45.05 14.54 18.91
N ALA A 195 45.84 13.49 19.12
CA ALA A 195 47.20 13.60 19.66
C ALA A 195 48.10 14.45 18.75
N ASN A 196 48.10 14.19 17.43
CA ASN A 196 48.88 14.96 16.46
C ASN A 196 48.45 16.43 16.39
N LYS A 197 47.15 16.74 16.52
CA LYS A 197 46.67 18.13 16.55
C LYS A 197 47.12 18.87 17.82
N ILE A 198 47.21 18.16 18.95
CA ILE A 198 47.76 18.71 20.20
C ILE A 198 49.28 18.93 20.05
N ILE A 199 50.01 17.96 19.50
CA ILE A 199 51.47 18.07 19.25
C ILE A 199 51.79 19.27 18.34
N VAL A 200 51.04 19.46 17.26
CA VAL A 200 51.21 20.62 16.37
C VAL A 200 50.98 21.94 17.11
N LYS A 201 49.89 22.04 17.88
CA LYS A 201 49.61 23.25 18.69
C LYS A 201 50.69 23.52 19.74
N VAL A 202 51.19 22.48 20.41
CA VAL A 202 52.27 22.60 21.39
C VAL A 202 53.54 23.10 20.71
N ASN A 203 53.90 22.55 19.55
CA ASN A 203 55.08 22.98 18.79
C ASN A 203 54.95 24.42 18.25
N GLU A 204 53.76 24.85 17.85
CA GLU A 204 53.49 26.24 17.45
C GLU A 204 53.63 27.21 18.63
N SER A 205 53.09 26.85 19.80
CA SER A 205 53.25 27.64 21.02
C SER A 205 54.70 27.74 21.48
N LEU A 206 55.47 26.64 21.41
CA LEU A 206 56.90 26.63 21.74
C LEU A 206 57.72 27.55 20.83
N LYS A 207 57.46 27.53 19.51
CA LYS A 207 58.10 28.46 18.56
C LYS A 207 57.77 29.92 18.85
N HIS A 208 56.59 30.20 19.37
CA HIS A 208 56.22 31.56 19.76
C HIS A 208 56.96 32.02 21.03
N ILE A 209 57.19 31.11 21.98
CA ILE A 209 57.98 31.37 23.18
C ILE A 209 59.46 31.59 22.83
N ASP A 210 60.03 30.76 21.96
CA ASP A 210 61.42 30.91 21.52
C ASP A 210 61.68 32.26 20.80
N ARG A 211 60.66 32.82 20.14
CA ARG A 211 60.71 34.17 19.54
C ARG A 211 60.55 35.32 20.54
N ILE A 212 60.03 35.06 21.73
CA ILE A 212 59.92 36.05 22.79
C ILE A 212 61.22 36.07 23.62
N ILE A 213 61.90 34.93 23.72
CA ILE A 213 63.11 34.75 24.52
C ILE A 213 64.39 35.17 23.76
N ASN A 214 64.41 35.07 22.43
CA ASN A 214 65.49 35.59 21.58
C ASN A 214 65.15 36.96 21.00
#